data_AF-A0AAJ0EYA6-F1
#
_entry.id   AF-A0AAJ0EYA6-F1
#
_cell.length_a   1.000
_cell.length_b   1.000
_cell.length_c   1.000
_cell.angle_alpha   90.00
_cell.angle_beta   90.00
_cell.angle_gamma   90.00
#
_symmetry.space_group_name_H-M   'P 1'
#
loop_
_entity.id
_entity.type
_entity.pdbx_description
1 polymer ?
#
loop_
_entity_poly.entity_id
_entity_poly.type
_entity_poly.pdbx_seq_one_letter_code
_entity_poly.pdbx_strand_id
1 'polypeptide(L)'
;MDTWPRLTIHENIEDYWPRRLLHIPTLTSVERHEHNAYGTTETPRYSILTYTWSRWKIKDDDHAVPGLPMKGALWKIPSTRESHFTLDSFRTVIDFIAFEDVGWAWVDVACIDQEDEIMNAEEVGHQIAIFDKAVKVHVWLCEVTHESLTKAFRDMKNSGLAGLTFNTFSEVKSPVTPLFTTWEDVHHDEIRMAVVRKTIDRVNSGLQHVLKDPWFSSLWTLQEAVLRKDALILSAEGLPCAWNTSDDGLKYQGYLAMLVNFCNSIYADVANIL
;
A
#
# COMPACT_ATOMS: atom_id res chain seq x y z
N MET A 1 1.65 -2.28 21.86
CA MET A 1 0.39 -1.99 21.14
C MET A 1 0.42 -0.51 20.85
N ASP A 2 1.07 -0.13 19.76
CA ASP A 2 1.32 1.27 19.44
C ASP A 2 0.21 1.77 18.51
N THR A 3 -0.79 2.39 19.10
CA THR A 3 -1.83 3.12 18.37
C THR A 3 -1.24 4.42 17.88
N TRP A 4 -0.79 4.44 16.62
CA TRP A 4 -0.50 5.68 15.92
C TRP A 4 -1.77 6.56 15.92
N PRO A 5 -1.71 7.82 16.35
CA PRO A 5 -2.88 8.69 16.31
C PRO A 5 -3.35 8.80 14.86
N ARG A 6 -4.61 8.45 14.60
CA ARG A 6 -5.25 8.74 13.32
C ARG A 6 -5.16 10.26 13.14
N LEU A 7 -4.51 10.73 12.07
CA LEU A 7 -4.60 12.13 11.67
C LEU A 7 -6.05 12.37 11.27
N THR A 8 -6.84 12.87 12.21
CA THR A 8 -8.24 13.26 12.02
C THR A 8 -8.28 14.41 11.02
N ILE A 9 -8.39 14.06 9.74
CA ILE A 9 -8.81 15.00 8.71
C ILE A 9 -10.31 15.24 8.94
N HIS A 10 -10.57 16.28 9.73
CA HIS A 10 -11.79 17.06 9.85
C HIS A 10 -13.04 16.46 10.52
N GLU A 11 -13.55 17.27 11.46
CA GLU A 11 -14.86 17.21 12.09
C GLU A 11 -15.96 17.11 10.99
N ASN A 12 -16.83 16.11 11.07
CA ASN A 12 -17.87 15.69 10.10
C ASN A 12 -17.46 14.71 8.98
N ILE A 13 -16.78 13.62 9.32
CA ILE A 13 -16.89 12.41 8.48
C ILE A 13 -18.35 11.93 8.57
N GLU A 14 -18.98 11.73 7.42
CA GLU A 14 -20.34 11.21 7.33
C GLU A 14 -20.48 9.90 8.12
N ASP A 15 -21.55 9.76 8.90
CA ASP A 15 -21.87 8.50 9.57
C ASP A 15 -22.47 7.49 8.57
N TYR A 16 -21.64 7.06 7.62
CA TYR A 16 -22.03 6.16 6.54
C TYR A 16 -21.44 4.78 6.73
N TRP A 17 -22.27 3.75 6.56
CA TRP A 17 -21.85 2.35 6.50
C TRP A 17 -21.94 1.85 5.07
N PRO A 18 -21.00 1.00 4.60
CA PRO A 18 -21.00 0.48 3.24
C PRO A 18 -22.34 -0.10 2.82
N ARG A 19 -22.75 0.04 1.56
CA ARG A 19 -23.97 -0.63 1.09
C ARG A 19 -23.89 -2.14 1.22
N ARG A 20 -22.68 -2.69 1.05
CA ARG A 20 -22.47 -4.12 1.11
C ARG A 20 -21.14 -4.43 1.78
N LEU A 21 -21.07 -5.60 2.40
CA LEU A 21 -19.84 -6.18 2.92
C LEU A 21 -19.73 -7.62 2.46
N LEU A 22 -18.51 -8.05 2.17
CA LEU A 22 -18.17 -9.43 1.95
C LEU A 22 -18.06 -10.14 3.31
N HIS A 23 -18.93 -11.11 3.55
CA HIS A 23 -18.73 -12.09 4.61
C HIS A 23 -17.69 -13.12 4.14
N ILE A 24 -16.47 -13.03 4.69
CA ILE A 24 -15.30 -13.78 4.23
C ILE A 24 -15.50 -15.31 4.37
N PRO A 25 -16.03 -15.83 5.50
CA PRO A 25 -16.18 -17.29 5.69
C PRO A 25 -17.11 -17.95 4.68
N THR A 26 -18.17 -17.25 4.23
CA THR A 26 -19.14 -17.81 3.28
C THR A 26 -18.97 -17.29 1.86
N LEU A 27 -17.99 -16.41 1.62
CA LEU A 27 -17.81 -15.68 0.36
C LEU A 27 -19.13 -15.11 -0.15
N THR A 28 -19.83 -14.39 0.70
CA THR A 28 -21.14 -13.82 0.37
C THR A 28 -21.08 -12.31 0.49
N SER A 29 -21.36 -11.59 -0.59
CA SER A 29 -21.64 -10.16 -0.53
C SER A 29 -23.03 -9.97 0.06
N VAL A 30 -23.09 -9.34 1.23
CA VAL A 30 -24.33 -9.13 1.98
C VAL A 30 -24.69 -7.65 1.92
N GLU A 31 -25.93 -7.36 1.57
CA GLU A 31 -26.45 -6.00 1.55
C GLU A 31 -26.77 -5.50 2.96
N ARG A 32 -26.54 -4.21 3.16
CA ARG A 32 -26.90 -3.50 4.37
C ARG A 32 -28.41 -3.35 4.46
N HIS A 33 -28.96 -3.67 5.61
CA HIS A 33 -30.36 -3.45 5.98
C HIS A 33 -30.48 -2.37 7.05
N GLU A 34 -31.68 -2.25 7.65
CA GLU A 34 -31.94 -1.35 8.77
C GLU A 34 -30.91 -1.54 9.90
N HIS A 35 -30.64 -0.46 10.65
CA HIS A 35 -29.67 -0.45 11.75
C HIS A 35 -28.23 -0.84 11.36
N ASN A 36 -27.85 -0.69 10.08
CA ASN A 36 -26.55 -1.10 9.56
C ASN A 36 -26.27 -2.60 9.79
N ALA A 37 -27.31 -3.43 9.68
CA ALA A 37 -27.20 -4.88 9.76
C ALA A 37 -26.79 -5.50 8.42
N TYR A 38 -25.93 -6.51 8.46
CA TYR A 38 -25.54 -7.33 7.32
C TYR A 38 -25.88 -8.78 7.66
N GLY A 39 -27.01 -9.27 7.14
CA GLY A 39 -27.58 -10.54 7.55
C GLY A 39 -27.99 -10.49 9.03
N THR A 40 -27.34 -11.29 9.88
CA THR A 40 -27.62 -11.35 11.33
C THR A 40 -26.65 -10.52 12.18
N THR A 41 -25.71 -9.79 11.57
CA THR A 41 -24.69 -9.02 12.29
C THR A 41 -24.94 -7.53 12.15
N GLU A 42 -25.24 -6.85 13.25
CA GLU A 42 -25.37 -5.39 13.31
C GLU A 42 -23.99 -4.73 13.41
N THR A 43 -23.74 -3.71 12.59
CA THR A 43 -22.50 -2.89 12.65
C THR A 43 -21.20 -3.73 12.73
N PRO A 44 -20.99 -4.71 11.81
CA PRO A 44 -19.86 -5.61 11.88
C PRO A 44 -18.53 -4.85 11.82
N ARG A 45 -17.56 -5.31 12.61
CA ARG A 45 -16.16 -4.93 12.39
C ARG A 45 -15.70 -5.50 11.06
N TYR A 46 -15.08 -4.68 10.21
CA TYR A 46 -14.61 -5.11 8.89
C TYR A 46 -13.20 -4.61 8.56
N SER A 47 -12.54 -5.38 7.68
CA SER A 47 -11.29 -5.02 7.01
C SER A 47 -11.56 -4.38 5.66
N ILE A 48 -10.59 -3.66 5.12
CA ILE A 48 -10.57 -3.25 3.72
C ILE A 48 -9.41 -3.93 3.01
N LEU A 49 -9.66 -4.35 1.78
CA LEU A 49 -8.63 -4.66 0.80
C LEU A 49 -8.68 -3.61 -0.31
N THR A 50 -7.59 -2.87 -0.47
CA THR A 50 -7.37 -2.04 -1.65
C THR A 50 -6.29 -2.64 -2.54
N TYR A 51 -6.53 -2.57 -3.84
CA TYR A 51 -5.77 -3.18 -4.91
C TYR A 51 -6.31 -2.62 -6.24
N THR A 52 -5.80 -3.12 -7.37
CA THR A 52 -6.28 -2.66 -8.68
C THR A 52 -6.92 -3.80 -9.46
N TRP A 53 -8.21 -3.68 -9.79
CA TRP A 53 -8.91 -4.67 -10.63
C TRP A 53 -9.25 -4.13 -12.03
N SER A 54 -9.79 -2.93 -12.10
CA SER A 54 -10.59 -2.44 -13.23
C SER A 54 -9.84 -2.36 -14.58
N ARG A 55 -8.52 -2.15 -14.59
CA ARG A 55 -7.74 -2.04 -15.85
C ARG A 55 -7.48 -3.38 -16.55
N TRP A 56 -7.68 -4.49 -15.83
CA TRP A 56 -7.45 -5.84 -16.34
C TRP A 56 -8.76 -6.63 -16.52
N LYS A 57 -9.92 -5.95 -16.43
CA LYS A 57 -11.24 -6.52 -16.72
C LYS A 57 -11.27 -7.06 -18.15
N ILE A 58 -11.50 -8.36 -18.28
CA ILE A 58 -11.74 -9.00 -19.59
C ILE A 58 -13.20 -8.70 -19.96
N LYS A 59 -13.40 -7.95 -21.06
CA LYS A 59 -14.73 -7.44 -21.45
C LYS A 59 -15.59 -8.49 -22.15
N ASP A 60 -15.00 -9.37 -22.96
CA ASP A 60 -15.67 -10.51 -23.62
C ASP A 60 -14.60 -11.41 -24.25
N ASP A 61 -14.55 -12.71 -23.94
CA ASP A 61 -14.02 -13.77 -24.82
C ASP A 61 -14.33 -15.19 -24.29
N ASP A 62 -14.39 -16.18 -25.20
CA ASP A 62 -14.75 -17.62 -25.01
C ASP A 62 -13.79 -18.42 -24.08
N HIS A 63 -12.83 -17.75 -23.44
CA HIS A 63 -11.84 -18.32 -22.52
C HIS A 63 -11.84 -17.67 -21.12
N ALA A 64 -12.97 -17.08 -20.72
CA ALA A 64 -13.12 -16.45 -19.42
C ALA A 64 -12.83 -17.45 -18.27
N VAL A 65 -11.74 -17.22 -17.54
CA VAL A 65 -11.56 -17.78 -16.20
C VAL A 65 -12.65 -17.16 -15.31
N PRO A 66 -13.38 -17.93 -14.47
CA PRO A 66 -14.45 -17.37 -13.65
C PRO A 66 -13.96 -16.19 -12.80
N GLY A 67 -14.83 -15.20 -12.56
CA GLY A 67 -14.58 -14.26 -11.46
C GLY A 67 -14.58 -14.98 -10.12
N LEU A 68 -14.27 -14.28 -9.02
CA LEU A 68 -14.39 -14.84 -7.67
C LEU A 68 -15.79 -15.48 -7.50
N PRO A 69 -15.93 -16.76 -7.11
CA PRO A 69 -17.22 -17.44 -7.04
C PRO A 69 -17.99 -17.02 -5.78
N MET A 70 -18.33 -15.74 -5.71
CA MET A 70 -19.02 -15.11 -4.60
C MET A 70 -20.53 -15.26 -4.74
N LYS A 71 -21.21 -15.40 -3.61
CA LYS A 71 -22.67 -15.45 -3.52
C LYS A 71 -23.24 -14.08 -3.17
N GLY A 72 -24.52 -13.87 -3.47
CA GLY A 72 -25.29 -12.72 -2.98
C GLY A 72 -25.11 -11.43 -3.78
N ALA A 73 -24.08 -11.30 -4.61
CA ALA A 73 -24.02 -10.22 -5.61
C ALA A 73 -24.98 -10.51 -6.77
N LEU A 74 -25.68 -9.47 -7.23
CA LEU A 74 -26.63 -9.55 -8.35
C LEU A 74 -25.95 -9.33 -9.70
N TRP A 75 -24.72 -8.79 -9.69
CA TRP A 75 -23.92 -8.53 -10.89
C TRP A 75 -22.88 -9.63 -11.12
N LYS A 76 -22.40 -9.72 -12.36
CA LYS A 76 -21.28 -10.60 -12.70
C LYS A 76 -19.99 -9.95 -12.22
N ILE A 77 -19.23 -10.65 -11.37
CA ILE A 77 -17.88 -10.21 -11.05
C ILE A 77 -17.04 -10.34 -12.32
N PRO A 78 -16.41 -9.24 -12.78
CA PRO A 78 -15.56 -9.29 -13.96
C PRO A 78 -14.41 -10.27 -13.78
N SER A 79 -14.03 -11.00 -14.82
CA SER A 79 -12.79 -11.79 -14.84
C SER A 79 -11.58 -10.86 -14.91
N THR A 80 -10.46 -11.29 -14.33
CA THR A 80 -9.15 -10.62 -14.45
C THR A 80 -8.20 -11.44 -15.33
N ARG A 81 -7.17 -10.79 -15.85
CA ARG A 81 -6.09 -11.50 -16.55
C ARG A 81 -5.19 -12.20 -15.52
N GLU A 82 -4.90 -13.49 -15.73
CA GLU A 82 -3.99 -14.25 -14.85
C GLU A 82 -2.58 -13.64 -14.75
N SER A 83 -2.16 -12.90 -15.78
CA SER A 83 -0.89 -12.16 -15.77
C SER A 83 -0.83 -11.05 -14.72
N HIS A 84 -1.99 -10.63 -14.18
CA HIS A 84 -2.08 -9.62 -13.13
C HIS A 84 -2.15 -10.29 -11.75
N PHE A 85 -3.12 -11.19 -11.55
CA PHE A 85 -3.14 -12.14 -10.43
C PHE A 85 -4.12 -13.29 -10.72
N THR A 86 -4.03 -14.37 -9.95
CA THR A 86 -4.92 -15.53 -10.04
C THR A 86 -6.06 -15.45 -9.04
N LEU A 87 -7.15 -16.18 -9.26
CA LEU A 87 -8.22 -16.28 -8.27
C LEU A 87 -7.73 -16.88 -6.94
N ASP A 88 -6.79 -17.81 -7.00
CA ASP A 88 -6.22 -18.45 -5.81
C ASP A 88 -5.41 -17.46 -4.96
N SER A 89 -4.60 -16.60 -5.59
CA SER A 89 -3.89 -15.55 -4.85
C SER A 89 -4.87 -14.52 -4.29
N PHE A 90 -5.89 -14.14 -5.05
CA PHE A 90 -6.94 -13.24 -4.55
C PHE A 90 -7.68 -13.85 -3.37
N ARG A 91 -8.06 -15.13 -3.44
CA ARG A 91 -8.70 -15.85 -2.33
C ARG A 91 -7.79 -15.93 -1.11
N THR A 92 -6.52 -16.22 -1.30
CA THR A 92 -5.52 -16.25 -0.22
C THR A 92 -5.46 -14.91 0.51
N VAL A 93 -5.49 -13.79 -0.22
CA VAL A 93 -5.48 -12.44 0.37
C VAL A 93 -6.79 -12.15 1.11
N ILE A 94 -7.94 -12.52 0.52
CA ILE A 94 -9.25 -12.37 1.18
C ILE A 94 -9.32 -13.17 2.50
N ASP A 95 -8.73 -14.36 2.53
CA ASP A 95 -8.64 -15.15 3.77
C ASP A 95 -7.65 -14.54 4.77
N PHE A 96 -6.56 -13.93 4.31
CA PHE A 96 -5.57 -13.26 5.17
C PHE A 96 -6.13 -12.02 5.87
N ILE A 97 -6.96 -11.22 5.19
CA ILE A 97 -7.54 -10.00 5.79
C ILE A 97 -8.63 -10.30 6.82
N ALA A 98 -9.09 -11.56 6.92
CA ALA A 98 -9.83 -12.03 8.07
C ALA A 98 -8.84 -12.27 9.24
N PHE A 99 -9.08 -11.63 10.37
CA PHE A 99 -8.22 -11.76 11.54
C PHE A 99 -9.05 -11.71 12.82
N GLU A 100 -8.63 -12.45 13.84
CA GLU A 100 -9.32 -12.50 15.14
C GLU A 100 -10.84 -12.76 14.97
N ASP A 101 -11.68 -11.80 15.37
CA ASP A 101 -13.14 -11.80 15.26
C ASP A 101 -13.67 -11.05 14.02
N VAL A 102 -12.79 -10.55 13.16
CA VAL A 102 -13.13 -9.79 11.94
C VAL A 102 -13.31 -10.74 10.76
N GLY A 103 -14.56 -11.17 10.55
CA GLY A 103 -14.99 -12.02 9.42
C GLY A 103 -15.60 -11.27 8.23
N TRP A 104 -15.52 -9.94 8.22
CA TRP A 104 -16.13 -9.08 7.21
C TRP A 104 -15.07 -8.24 6.50
N ALA A 105 -15.26 -8.01 5.20
CA ALA A 105 -14.42 -7.11 4.43
C ALA A 105 -15.22 -6.23 3.48
N TRP A 106 -14.75 -5.02 3.26
CA TRP A 106 -15.12 -4.22 2.11
C TRP A 106 -14.06 -4.40 1.01
N VAL A 107 -14.50 -4.86 -0.15
CA VAL A 107 -13.70 -5.18 -1.33
C VAL A 107 -14.50 -4.69 -2.52
N ASP A 108 -13.92 -3.81 -3.33
CA ASP A 108 -14.62 -3.07 -4.40
C ASP A 108 -15.48 -3.96 -5.31
N VAL A 109 -14.91 -5.01 -5.91
CA VAL A 109 -15.61 -5.92 -6.83
C VAL A 109 -16.71 -6.74 -6.15
N ALA A 110 -16.64 -6.86 -4.83
CA ALA A 110 -17.61 -7.60 -4.03
C ALA A 110 -18.71 -6.71 -3.45
N CYS A 111 -18.43 -5.43 -3.24
CA CYS A 111 -19.30 -4.53 -2.49
C CYS A 111 -19.93 -3.44 -3.36
N ILE A 112 -19.37 -3.18 -4.54
CA ILE A 112 -19.85 -2.20 -5.51
C ILE A 112 -20.33 -2.93 -6.75
N ASP A 113 -21.56 -2.63 -7.18
CA ASP A 113 -22.07 -3.08 -8.47
C ASP A 113 -21.20 -2.49 -9.60
N GLN A 114 -20.59 -3.37 -10.39
CA GLN A 114 -19.67 -3.00 -11.46
C GLN A 114 -20.39 -2.69 -12.78
N GLU A 115 -21.71 -2.86 -12.82
CA GLU A 115 -22.57 -2.64 -13.98
C GLU A 115 -23.46 -1.40 -13.79
N ASP A 116 -23.73 -0.97 -12.56
CA ASP A 116 -24.47 0.25 -12.22
C ASP A 116 -23.54 1.44 -11.94
N GLU A 117 -23.36 2.32 -12.93
CA GLU A 117 -22.49 3.50 -12.83
C GLU A 117 -22.94 4.49 -11.75
N ILE A 118 -24.25 4.61 -11.49
CA ILE A 118 -24.79 5.57 -10.52
C ILE A 118 -24.51 5.06 -9.11
N MET A 119 -24.86 3.81 -8.82
CA MET A 119 -24.56 3.21 -7.51
C MET A 119 -23.06 3.14 -7.24
N ASN A 120 -22.26 2.89 -8.28
CA ASN A 120 -20.80 2.93 -8.18
C ASN A 120 -20.32 4.32 -7.76
N ALA A 121 -20.75 5.36 -8.46
CA ALA A 121 -20.37 6.74 -8.14
C ALA A 121 -20.80 7.15 -6.73
N GLU A 122 -21.98 6.73 -6.28
CA GLU A 122 -22.47 6.98 -4.92
C GLU A 122 -21.58 6.29 -3.87
N GLU A 123 -21.31 4.99 -4.01
CA GLU A 123 -20.50 4.25 -3.03
C GLU A 123 -19.04 4.74 -3.00
N VAL A 124 -18.48 5.11 -4.17
CA VAL A 124 -17.17 5.76 -4.27
C VAL A 124 -17.18 7.13 -3.57
N GLY A 125 -18.27 7.89 -3.68
CA GLY A 125 -18.45 9.15 -2.96
C GLY A 125 -18.35 9.01 -1.43
N HIS A 126 -18.70 7.83 -0.90
CA HIS A 126 -18.63 7.53 0.54
C HIS A 126 -17.32 6.86 0.99
N GLN A 127 -16.34 6.68 0.09
CA GLN A 127 -15.11 5.92 0.38
C GLN A 127 -14.37 6.43 1.63
N ILE A 128 -14.39 7.74 1.90
CA ILE A 128 -13.79 8.33 3.11
C ILE A 128 -14.41 7.75 4.39
N ALA A 129 -15.74 7.75 4.49
CA ALA A 129 -16.46 7.23 5.65
C ALA A 129 -16.28 5.71 5.80
N ILE A 130 -16.27 4.99 4.66
CA ILE A 130 -16.01 3.54 4.62
C ILE A 130 -14.61 3.22 5.15
N PHE A 131 -13.58 3.97 4.75
CA PHE A 131 -12.20 3.74 5.21
C PHE A 131 -11.98 4.11 6.67
N ASP A 132 -12.65 5.16 7.15
CA ASP A 132 -12.58 5.59 8.55
C ASP A 132 -13.16 4.53 9.52
N LYS A 133 -14.32 3.97 9.17
CA LYS A 133 -14.99 2.95 10.00
C LYS A 133 -14.30 1.58 10.00
N ALA A 134 -13.49 1.28 8.98
CA ALA A 134 -12.79 0.00 8.92
C ALA A 134 -11.82 -0.17 10.10
N VAL A 135 -11.72 -1.39 10.62
CA VAL A 135 -10.76 -1.70 11.69
C VAL A 135 -9.35 -1.71 11.13
N LYS A 136 -9.15 -2.32 9.97
CA LYS A 136 -7.83 -2.47 9.33
C LYS A 136 -7.94 -2.32 7.81
N VAL A 137 -6.95 -1.71 7.20
CA VAL A 137 -6.83 -1.64 5.73
C VAL A 137 -5.57 -2.36 5.28
N HIS A 138 -5.68 -3.04 4.15
CA HIS A 138 -4.60 -3.76 3.52
C HIS A 138 -4.42 -3.25 2.10
N VAL A 139 -3.20 -2.89 1.74
CA VAL A 139 -2.81 -2.60 0.37
C VAL A 139 -2.19 -3.87 -0.22
N TRP A 140 -2.80 -4.42 -1.25
CA TRP A 140 -2.27 -5.60 -1.92
C TRP A 140 -1.56 -5.21 -3.21
N LEU A 141 -0.23 -5.36 -3.19
CA LEU A 141 0.65 -5.17 -4.33
C LEU A 141 0.71 -6.47 -5.13
N CYS A 142 -0.29 -6.67 -5.99
CA CYS A 142 -0.54 -7.91 -6.70
C CYS A 142 0.55 -8.32 -7.70
N GLU A 143 1.42 -7.40 -8.14
CA GLU A 143 2.49 -7.69 -9.12
C GLU A 143 3.90 -7.75 -8.48
N VAL A 144 4.01 -7.55 -7.18
CA VAL A 144 5.30 -7.55 -6.46
C VAL A 144 5.38 -8.72 -5.49
N THR A 145 6.24 -9.69 -5.80
CA THR A 145 6.44 -10.89 -4.96
C THR A 145 6.97 -10.55 -3.58
N HIS A 146 6.75 -11.43 -2.61
CA HIS A 146 7.19 -11.24 -1.22
C HIS A 146 8.70 -11.05 -1.11
N GLU A 147 9.48 -11.87 -1.83
CA GLU A 147 10.94 -11.79 -1.88
C GLU A 147 11.39 -10.43 -2.45
N SER A 148 10.79 -10.06 -3.58
CA SER A 148 11.01 -8.80 -4.29
C SER A 148 10.76 -7.58 -3.41
N LEU A 149 9.60 -7.56 -2.74
CA LEU A 149 9.17 -6.45 -1.90
C LEU A 149 10.04 -6.36 -0.63
N THR A 150 10.38 -7.50 -0.02
CA THR A 150 11.30 -7.56 1.12
C THR A 150 12.69 -7.05 0.75
N LYS A 151 13.21 -7.42 -0.43
CA LYS A 151 14.48 -6.91 -0.94
C LYS A 151 14.41 -5.40 -1.16
N ALA A 152 13.34 -4.90 -1.80
CA ALA A 152 13.16 -3.48 -2.05
C ALA A 152 13.12 -2.66 -0.76
N PHE A 153 12.40 -3.13 0.27
CA PHE A 153 12.34 -2.47 1.59
C PHE A 153 13.73 -2.47 2.27
N ARG A 154 14.51 -3.53 2.10
CA ARG A 154 15.89 -3.59 2.58
C ARG A 154 16.80 -2.60 1.85
N ASP A 155 16.70 -2.53 0.53
CA ASP A 155 17.51 -1.64 -0.32
C ASP A 155 17.18 -0.15 -0.05
N MET A 156 15.93 0.18 0.23
CA MET A 156 15.52 1.52 0.67
C MET A 156 16.09 1.89 2.04
N LYS A 157 16.07 0.97 3.02
CA LYS A 157 16.55 1.24 4.39
C LYS A 157 18.07 1.41 4.50
N ASN A 158 18.85 0.51 3.90
CA ASN A 158 20.31 0.44 4.07
C ASN A 158 21.08 1.62 3.42
N SER A 159 20.35 2.66 3.03
CA SER A 159 20.79 3.69 2.12
C SER A 159 20.66 5.09 2.69
N GLY A 160 20.43 5.22 4.01
CA GLY A 160 20.18 6.49 4.72
C GLY A 160 20.93 7.67 4.11
N LEU A 161 20.23 8.40 3.24
CA LEU A 161 20.79 9.51 2.48
C LEU A 161 21.23 10.61 3.44
N ALA A 162 20.51 10.82 4.55
CA ALA A 162 20.93 11.67 5.66
C ALA A 162 22.35 11.37 6.21
N GLY A 163 22.74 10.08 6.30
CA GLY A 163 24.08 9.70 6.74
C GLY A 163 25.16 9.98 5.69
N LEU A 164 24.76 10.01 4.41
CA LEU A 164 25.62 10.37 3.29
C LEU A 164 25.69 11.90 3.11
N THR A 165 24.59 12.63 3.19
CA THR A 165 24.56 14.09 3.02
C THR A 165 25.26 14.81 4.17
N PHE A 166 25.02 14.39 5.42
CA PHE A 166 25.64 15.02 6.58
C PHE A 166 27.16 14.79 6.64
N ASN A 167 27.65 13.60 6.28
CA ASN A 167 29.09 13.31 6.26
C ASN A 167 29.80 13.77 4.97
N THR A 168 29.09 13.84 3.83
CA THR A 168 29.69 14.25 2.55
C THR A 168 29.74 15.78 2.39
N PHE A 169 28.79 16.53 2.96
CA PHE A 169 28.70 17.98 2.77
C PHE A 169 29.07 18.84 4.00
N SER A 170 29.22 18.27 5.21
CA SER A 170 29.56 19.07 6.41
C SER A 170 31.05 19.41 6.57
N GLU A 171 31.92 19.03 5.64
CA GLU A 171 33.35 19.42 5.64
C GLU A 171 33.62 20.83 5.08
N VAL A 172 32.61 21.70 4.96
CA VAL A 172 32.82 23.11 4.56
C VAL A 172 32.59 24.04 5.74
N LYS A 173 33.63 24.21 6.57
CA LYS A 173 34.21 25.51 7.02
C LYS A 173 35.20 25.32 8.18
N SER A 174 36.48 25.15 7.85
CA SER A 174 37.55 25.80 8.62
C SER A 174 38.02 27.01 7.81
N PRO A 175 37.87 28.26 8.29
CA PRO A 175 38.18 29.44 7.48
C PRO A 175 39.66 29.73 7.24
N VAL A 176 40.60 28.85 7.61
CA VAL A 176 42.04 29.20 7.54
C VAL A 176 42.94 27.99 7.27
N THR A 177 43.14 27.57 6.01
CA THR A 177 44.41 27.08 5.38
C THR A 177 44.20 26.62 3.91
N PRO A 178 45.23 26.58 3.02
CA PRO A 178 45.16 27.17 1.68
C PRO A 178 45.12 26.20 0.47
N LEU A 179 44.35 26.60 -0.56
CA LEU A 179 44.57 26.57 -2.03
C LEU A 179 45.37 25.45 -2.75
N PHE A 180 45.50 24.22 -2.23
CA PHE A 180 45.93 23.08 -3.04
C PHE A 180 45.12 21.82 -2.71
N THR A 181 44.34 21.34 -3.67
CA THR A 181 43.71 20.01 -3.64
C THR A 181 44.80 18.96 -3.84
N THR A 182 44.98 18.04 -2.89
CA THR A 182 45.94 16.94 -3.02
C THR A 182 45.33 15.79 -3.84
N TRP A 183 46.17 14.91 -4.40
CA TRP A 183 45.70 13.68 -5.06
C TRP A 183 44.97 12.74 -4.10
N GLU A 184 45.34 12.76 -2.82
CA GLU A 184 44.64 12.03 -1.77
C GLU A 184 43.22 12.58 -1.58
N ASP A 185 43.04 13.92 -1.55
CA ASP A 185 41.71 14.54 -1.47
C ASP A 185 40.81 14.16 -2.65
N VAL A 186 41.35 14.19 -3.87
CA VAL A 186 40.62 13.78 -5.09
C VAL A 186 40.23 12.30 -5.03
N HIS A 187 41.13 11.42 -4.61
CA HIS A 187 40.85 9.98 -4.51
C HIS A 187 39.80 9.66 -3.44
N HIS A 188 39.83 10.36 -2.30
CA HIS A 188 38.81 10.22 -1.26
C HIS A 188 37.44 10.71 -1.76
N ASP A 189 37.39 11.81 -2.52
CA ASP A 189 36.15 12.31 -3.11
C ASP A 189 35.57 11.35 -4.16
N GLU A 190 36.41 10.77 -5.03
CA GLU A 190 36.00 9.74 -6.00
C GLU A 190 35.40 8.51 -5.31
N ILE A 191 36.03 8.02 -4.24
CA ILE A 191 35.52 6.90 -3.44
C ILE A 191 34.19 7.27 -2.78
N ARG A 192 34.10 8.46 -2.17
CA ARG A 192 32.86 8.96 -1.55
C ARG A 192 31.73 9.03 -2.57
N MET A 193 31.97 9.62 -3.74
CA MET A 193 30.99 9.74 -4.82
C MET A 193 30.56 8.39 -5.41
N ALA A 194 31.47 7.40 -5.47
CA ALA A 194 31.13 6.05 -5.88
C ALA A 194 30.17 5.37 -4.87
N VAL A 195 30.38 5.57 -3.57
CA VAL A 195 29.50 5.06 -2.50
C VAL A 195 28.13 5.75 -2.54
N VAL A 196 28.10 7.08 -2.73
CA VAL A 196 26.86 7.85 -2.87
C VAL A 196 26.06 7.36 -4.08
N ARG A 197 26.69 7.23 -5.25
CA ARG A 197 26.05 6.73 -6.47
C ARG A 197 25.44 5.35 -6.27
N LYS A 198 26.22 4.41 -5.72
CA LYS A 198 25.76 3.05 -5.44
C LYS A 198 24.56 3.03 -4.48
N THR A 199 24.53 3.96 -3.53
CA THR A 199 23.41 4.08 -2.59
C THR A 199 22.16 4.64 -3.28
N ILE A 200 22.30 5.70 -4.08
CA ILE A 200 21.20 6.25 -4.89
C ILE A 200 20.64 5.18 -5.84
N ASP A 201 21.49 4.42 -6.51
CA ASP A 201 21.08 3.34 -7.42
C ASP A 201 20.26 2.27 -6.70
N ARG A 202 20.64 1.92 -5.46
CA ARG A 202 19.89 0.96 -4.62
C ARG A 202 18.53 1.50 -4.20
N VAL A 203 18.48 2.75 -3.72
CA VAL A 203 17.21 3.40 -3.34
C VAL A 203 16.28 3.51 -4.53
N ASN A 204 16.79 4.01 -5.66
CA ASN A 204 16.03 4.13 -6.88
C ASN A 204 15.53 2.76 -7.35
N SER A 205 16.39 1.74 -7.37
CA SER A 205 15.96 0.37 -7.72
C SER A 205 14.89 -0.17 -6.77
N GLY A 206 14.99 0.08 -5.47
CA GLY A 206 13.98 -0.34 -4.49
C GLY A 206 12.65 0.37 -4.71
N LEU A 207 12.66 1.70 -4.86
CA LEU A 207 11.48 2.50 -5.15
C LEU A 207 10.82 2.06 -6.45
N GLN A 208 11.58 1.92 -7.54
CA GLN A 208 11.04 1.46 -8.83
C GLN A 208 10.37 0.09 -8.70
N HIS A 209 10.92 -0.81 -7.89
CA HIS A 209 10.35 -2.14 -7.71
C HIS A 209 9.06 -2.18 -6.89
N VAL A 210 8.86 -1.20 -6.00
CA VAL A 210 7.61 -1.03 -5.25
C VAL A 210 6.59 -0.27 -6.10
N LEU A 211 7.00 0.85 -6.69
CA LEU A 211 6.14 1.78 -7.42
C LEU A 211 5.73 1.29 -8.82
N LYS A 212 6.37 0.24 -9.33
CA LYS A 212 5.91 -0.43 -10.56
C LYS A 212 4.55 -1.11 -10.38
N ASP A 213 4.17 -1.43 -9.13
CA ASP A 213 2.90 -2.07 -8.89
C ASP A 213 1.77 -1.14 -9.36
N PRO A 214 0.80 -1.64 -10.13
CA PRO A 214 -0.22 -0.78 -10.70
C PRO A 214 -1.06 -0.06 -9.64
N TRP A 215 -1.09 -0.55 -8.40
CA TRP A 215 -1.69 0.15 -7.27
C TRP A 215 -1.15 1.56 -7.13
N PHE A 216 0.14 1.83 -7.33
CA PHE A 216 0.70 3.18 -7.19
C PHE A 216 0.32 4.17 -8.31
N SER A 217 -0.24 3.64 -9.41
CA SER A 217 -0.68 4.44 -10.54
C SER A 217 -2.20 4.59 -10.59
N SER A 218 -2.93 3.97 -9.66
CA SER A 218 -4.40 4.08 -9.58
C SER A 218 -4.82 5.52 -9.26
N LEU A 219 -5.98 5.92 -9.75
CA LEU A 219 -6.53 7.26 -9.45
C LEU A 219 -6.80 7.41 -7.94
N TRP A 220 -7.10 6.29 -7.29
CA TRP A 220 -7.55 6.22 -5.90
C TRP A 220 -6.42 6.04 -4.90
N THR A 221 -5.21 5.69 -5.37
CA THR A 221 -4.02 5.47 -4.53
C THR A 221 -3.77 6.60 -3.56
N LEU A 222 -3.85 7.84 -4.05
CA LEU A 222 -3.55 9.02 -3.26
C LEU A 222 -4.60 9.22 -2.15
N GLN A 223 -5.88 8.99 -2.48
CA GLN A 223 -6.96 9.12 -1.52
C GLN A 223 -6.84 8.05 -0.44
N GLU A 224 -6.66 6.80 -0.84
CA GLU A 224 -6.52 5.66 0.08
C GLU A 224 -5.28 5.78 0.96
N ALA A 225 -4.16 6.25 0.40
CA ALA A 225 -2.91 6.46 1.12
C ALA A 225 -3.02 7.57 2.18
N VAL A 226 -3.80 8.60 1.91
CA VAL A 226 -4.06 9.68 2.86
C VAL A 226 -5.03 9.22 3.95
N LEU A 227 -6.06 8.44 3.60
CA LEU A 227 -7.10 7.98 4.52
C LEU A 227 -6.57 7.00 5.57
N ARG A 228 -5.69 6.07 5.17
CA ARG A 228 -5.25 4.97 6.06
C ARG A 228 -3.74 4.78 6.01
N LYS A 229 -3.03 5.66 6.71
CA LYS A 229 -1.57 5.59 6.88
C LYS A 229 -1.12 4.28 7.56
N ASP A 230 -1.98 3.72 8.40
CA ASP A 230 -1.82 2.42 9.07
C ASP A 230 -2.19 1.22 8.17
N ALA A 231 -2.38 1.43 6.86
CA ALA A 231 -2.63 0.33 5.94
C ALA A 231 -1.40 -0.59 5.83
N LEU A 232 -1.64 -1.89 6.01
CA LEU A 232 -0.62 -2.93 5.95
C LEU A 232 -0.37 -3.31 4.49
N ILE A 233 0.89 -3.32 4.06
CA ILE A 233 1.27 -3.70 2.71
C ILE A 233 1.43 -5.23 2.62
N LEU A 234 0.74 -5.83 1.66
CA LEU A 234 0.80 -7.24 1.31
C LEU A 234 1.45 -7.42 -0.06
N SER A 235 2.30 -8.45 -0.20
CA SER A 235 2.86 -8.85 -1.49
C SER A 235 1.85 -9.59 -2.37
N ALA A 236 2.24 -9.94 -3.59
CA ALA A 236 1.43 -10.70 -4.54
C ALA A 236 0.84 -11.99 -3.96
N GLU A 237 1.57 -12.64 -3.05
CA GLU A 237 1.17 -13.87 -2.35
C GLU A 237 0.25 -13.62 -1.13
N GLY A 238 -0.12 -12.37 -0.86
CA GLY A 238 -0.92 -11.98 0.30
C GLY A 238 -0.14 -11.94 1.62
N LEU A 239 1.20 -11.94 1.55
CA LEU A 239 2.04 -11.99 2.74
C LEU A 239 2.45 -10.59 3.21
N PRO A 240 2.39 -10.30 4.52
CA PRO A 240 2.90 -9.05 5.07
C PRO A 240 4.43 -9.02 4.93
N CYS A 241 4.96 -7.95 4.34
CA CYS A 241 6.40 -7.79 4.20
C CYS A 241 7.02 -7.15 5.44
N ALA A 242 8.23 -7.57 5.78
CA ALA A 242 8.97 -6.98 6.88
C ALA A 242 9.63 -5.68 6.43
N TRP A 243 9.30 -4.58 7.11
CA TRP A 243 10.08 -3.36 7.12
C TRP A 243 11.06 -3.44 8.29
N ASN A 244 12.28 -3.91 8.02
CA ASN A 244 13.27 -4.13 9.08
C ASN A 244 13.78 -2.78 9.63
N THR A 245 13.18 -2.25 10.69
CA THR A 245 13.81 -1.27 11.60
C THR A 245 14.29 -2.12 12.78
N SER A 246 15.55 -2.37 13.12
CA SER A 246 16.72 -1.53 13.38
C SER A 246 17.93 -2.48 13.40
N ASP A 247 19.05 -2.10 14.03
CA ASP A 247 20.14 -3.02 14.43
C ASP A 247 19.79 -3.89 15.65
N ASP A 248 18.54 -3.81 16.12
CA ASP A 248 17.95 -4.56 17.24
C ASP A 248 17.48 -5.99 16.87
N GLY A 249 17.51 -6.33 15.57
CA GLY A 249 17.03 -7.60 15.05
C GLY A 249 15.50 -7.75 15.00
N LEU A 250 14.74 -6.70 15.35
CA LEU A 250 13.28 -6.73 15.31
C LEU A 250 12.78 -6.53 13.88
N LYS A 251 11.74 -7.29 13.52
CA LYS A 251 11.08 -7.21 12.21
C LYS A 251 9.71 -6.57 12.38
N TYR A 252 9.54 -5.39 11.84
CA TYR A 252 8.24 -4.70 11.82
C TYR A 252 7.53 -5.00 10.50
N GLN A 253 6.21 -4.98 10.51
CA GLN A 253 5.44 -5.10 9.27
C GLN A 253 5.54 -3.79 8.47
N GLY A 254 5.52 -3.89 7.14
CA GLY A 254 5.55 -2.75 6.24
C GLY A 254 4.20 -2.07 6.16
N TYR A 255 4.10 -0.88 6.73
CA TYR A 255 2.93 -0.02 6.62
C TYR A 255 3.15 1.07 5.58
N LEU A 256 2.06 1.51 4.96
CA LEU A 256 2.10 2.57 3.96
C LEU A 256 2.69 3.88 4.49
N ALA A 257 2.42 4.22 5.76
CA ALA A 257 3.06 5.36 6.45
C ALA A 257 4.59 5.31 6.38
N MET A 258 5.19 4.12 6.51
CA MET A 258 6.65 3.96 6.51
C MET A 258 7.22 4.26 5.13
N LEU A 259 6.56 3.79 4.07
CA LEU A 259 6.93 4.10 2.69
C LEU A 259 6.77 5.59 2.38
N VAL A 260 5.64 6.19 2.78
CA VAL A 260 5.39 7.63 2.59
C VAL A 260 6.43 8.47 3.34
N ASN A 261 6.73 8.14 4.59
CA ASN A 261 7.75 8.83 5.38
C ASN A 261 9.15 8.68 4.78
N PHE A 262 9.47 7.50 4.25
CA PHE A 262 10.71 7.27 3.50
C PHE A 262 10.79 8.19 2.28
N CYS A 263 9.78 8.19 1.41
CA CYS A 263 9.73 9.06 0.23
C CYS A 263 9.84 10.55 0.59
N ASN A 264 9.14 11.00 1.63
CA ASN A 264 9.23 12.38 2.12
C ASN A 264 10.64 12.73 2.61
N SER A 265 11.31 11.80 3.31
CA SER A 265 12.68 12.01 3.79
C SER A 265 13.66 12.14 2.62
N ILE A 266 13.54 11.26 1.62
CA ILE A 266 14.36 11.33 0.39
C ILE A 266 14.11 12.62 -0.37
N TYR A 267 12.85 13.04 -0.53
CA TYR A 267 12.50 14.29 -1.17
C TYR A 267 13.11 15.49 -0.44
N ALA A 268 13.00 15.54 0.89
CA ALA A 268 13.58 16.60 1.69
C ALA A 268 15.12 16.62 1.58
N ASP A 269 15.77 15.45 1.63
CA ASP A 269 17.22 15.33 1.45
C ASP A 269 17.66 15.88 0.09
N VAL A 270 16.97 15.49 -1.00
CA VAL A 270 17.28 15.97 -2.35
C VAL A 270 16.99 17.48 -2.51
N ALA A 271 15.86 17.96 -1.98
CA ALA A 271 15.48 19.36 -2.05
C ALA A 271 16.44 20.29 -1.27
N ASN A 272 17.09 19.77 -0.22
CA ASN A 272 18.11 20.52 0.53
C ASN A 272 19.49 20.54 -0.17
N ILE A 273 19.72 19.67 -1.17
CA ILE A 273 20.97 19.61 -1.95
C ILE A 273 20.91 20.52 -3.18
N LEU A 274 19.72 20.75 -3.75
CA LEU A 274 19.48 21.59 -4.92
C LEU A 274 19.36 23.08 -4.55
#